data_AF-A0AAQ1KG80-F1
#
_entry.id   AF-A0AAQ1KG80-F1
#
_cell.length_a   1.000
_cell.length_b   1.000
_cell.length_c   1.000
_cell.angle_alpha   90.00
_cell.angle_beta   90.00
_cell.angle_gamma   90.00
#
_symmetry.space_group_name_H-M   'P 1'
#
loop_
_entity.id
_entity.type
_entity.pdbx_description
1 polymer ?
#
loop_
_entity_poly.entity_id
_entity_poly.type
_entity_poly.pdbx_seq_one_letter_code
_entity_poly.pdbx_strand_id
1 'polypeptide(L)'
;MLPAGSPLRNPEGGLVPSPFLTSAVAVFAIFFLVLGWVYGRSVGKIGDARDAIGFMAEAIKELAPTLVLFFAISQFLAWFKWTHLGEWIAVGGSHLLDSSGFGGIPLVLAFLGLVTLMNLFITSGSAQWSLMAPIFVPMLMLVGFEPAFVQAAYRIADSSTNIVTPMSPYFSLCLAFLQRYQKDAGIGTLASMTIPVALGFLLCWTLFLILWMELGLPIAPGVGLYLD
;
A
#
# COMPACT_ATOMS: atom_id res chain seq x y z
N MET A 1 17.55 16.74 -12.14
CA MET A 1 18.14 17.56 -11.06
C MET A 1 19.30 18.36 -11.62
N LEU A 2 19.15 19.66 -11.74
CA LEU A 2 20.27 20.59 -11.92
C LEU A 2 20.63 21.11 -10.52
N PRO A 3 21.91 21.33 -10.18
CA PRO A 3 23.11 21.30 -11.03
C PRO A 3 23.72 19.89 -11.21
N ALA A 4 24.61 19.77 -12.20
CA ALA A 4 25.28 18.52 -12.56
C ALA A 4 26.12 17.92 -11.42
N GLY A 5 26.73 18.79 -10.59
CA GLY A 5 27.53 18.40 -9.41
C GLY A 5 26.72 18.23 -8.12
N SER A 6 25.41 17.99 -8.21
CA SER A 6 24.58 17.80 -7.02
C SER A 6 25.00 16.56 -6.23
N PRO A 7 25.25 16.66 -4.91
CA PRO A 7 25.57 15.50 -4.05
C PRO A 7 24.40 14.53 -3.89
N LEU A 8 23.20 14.92 -4.36
CA LEU A 8 21.99 14.10 -4.31
C LEU A 8 21.83 13.19 -5.53
N ARG A 9 22.72 13.28 -6.52
CA ARG A 9 22.82 12.38 -7.68
C ARG A 9 23.65 11.14 -7.33
N ASN A 10 23.54 10.11 -8.16
CA ASN A 10 24.41 8.94 -8.06
C ASN A 10 25.87 9.30 -8.47
N PRO A 11 26.87 8.45 -8.17
CA PRO A 11 28.28 8.69 -8.54
C PRO A 11 28.52 8.89 -10.05
N GLU A 12 27.61 8.38 -10.89
CA GLU A 12 27.65 8.49 -12.35
C GLU A 12 26.90 9.73 -12.88
N GLY A 13 26.37 10.58 -12.00
CA GLY A 13 25.60 11.78 -12.35
C GLY A 13 24.13 11.54 -12.72
N GLY A 14 23.67 10.29 -12.68
CA GLY A 14 22.29 9.85 -12.86
C GLY A 14 21.42 9.98 -11.60
N LEU A 15 20.12 9.69 -11.75
CA LEU A 15 19.13 9.75 -10.66
C LEU A 15 18.78 8.39 -10.08
N VAL A 16 19.10 7.30 -10.76
CA VAL A 16 18.75 5.95 -10.33
C VAL A 16 20.01 5.10 -10.29
N PRO A 17 20.34 4.45 -9.15
CA PRO A 17 19.89 4.76 -7.80
C PRO A 17 20.63 6.01 -7.27
N SER A 18 19.92 7.04 -6.78
CA SER A 18 20.55 8.25 -6.20
C SER A 18 20.15 8.48 -4.74
N PRO A 19 21.01 9.16 -3.93
CA PRO A 19 20.70 9.53 -2.56
C PRO A 19 19.38 10.29 -2.42
N PHE A 20 19.00 11.08 -3.44
CA PHE A 20 17.70 11.74 -3.49
C PHE A 20 16.53 10.76 -3.45
N LEU A 21 16.52 9.75 -4.34
CA LEU A 21 15.43 8.79 -4.42
C LEU A 21 15.37 7.90 -3.17
N THR A 22 16.53 7.50 -2.64
CA THR A 22 16.60 6.73 -1.38
C THR A 22 16.10 7.54 -0.18
N SER A 23 16.31 8.85 -0.18
CA SER A 23 15.89 9.75 0.92
C SER A 23 14.56 10.46 0.64
N ALA A 24 13.82 10.07 -0.40
CA ALA A 24 12.62 10.79 -0.85
C ALA A 24 11.58 10.92 0.28
N VAL A 25 11.40 9.88 1.09
CA VAL A 25 10.49 9.90 2.24
C VAL A 25 10.88 10.99 3.25
N ALA A 26 12.17 11.11 3.56
CA ALA A 26 12.68 12.14 4.48
C ALA A 26 12.51 13.56 3.88
N VAL A 27 12.74 13.71 2.57
CA VAL A 27 12.53 14.99 1.88
C VAL A 27 11.07 15.41 1.95
N PHE A 28 10.12 14.50 1.68
CA PHE A 28 8.70 14.80 1.81
C PHE A 28 8.28 15.09 3.25
N ALA A 29 8.85 14.37 4.23
CA ALA A 29 8.59 14.64 5.64
C ALA A 29 9.01 16.06 6.04
N ILE A 30 10.21 16.49 5.65
CA ILE A 30 10.69 17.87 5.90
C ILE A 30 9.81 18.88 5.17
N PHE A 31 9.45 18.60 3.90
CA PHE A 31 8.59 19.47 3.12
C PHE A 31 7.23 19.70 3.80
N PHE A 32 6.53 18.62 4.20
CA PHE A 32 5.26 18.73 4.90
C PHE A 32 5.39 19.34 6.29
N LEU A 33 6.48 19.08 7.00
CA LEU A 33 6.76 19.70 8.29
C LEU A 33 6.89 21.23 8.15
N VAL A 34 7.66 21.70 7.15
CA VAL A 34 7.82 23.13 6.90
C VAL A 34 6.49 23.78 6.51
N LEU A 35 5.72 23.16 5.61
CA LEU A 35 4.40 23.66 5.24
C LEU A 35 3.44 23.73 6.42
N GLY A 36 3.36 22.64 7.21
CA GLY A 36 2.53 22.57 8.41
C GLY A 36 2.93 23.60 9.46
N TRP A 37 4.25 23.81 9.64
CA TRP A 37 4.78 24.82 10.55
C TRP A 37 4.42 26.24 10.11
N VAL A 38 4.69 26.60 8.86
CA VAL A 38 4.41 27.95 8.32
C VAL A 38 2.92 28.23 8.38
N TYR A 39 2.09 27.30 7.94
CA TYR A 39 0.64 27.44 8.00
C TYR A 39 0.15 27.57 9.44
N GLY A 40 0.55 26.65 10.34
CA GLY A 40 0.16 26.66 11.75
C GLY A 40 0.58 27.94 12.47
N ARG A 41 1.74 28.51 12.14
CA ARG A 41 2.20 29.81 12.65
C ARG A 41 1.33 30.95 12.13
N SER A 42 1.02 30.96 10.82
CA SER A 42 0.27 32.03 10.17
C SER A 42 -1.16 32.19 10.71
N VAL A 43 -1.81 31.09 11.09
CA VAL A 43 -3.17 31.07 11.66
C VAL A 43 -3.18 31.11 13.20
N GLY A 44 -2.02 31.25 13.84
CA GLY A 44 -1.90 31.31 15.30
C GLY A 44 -2.16 30.00 16.04
N LYS A 45 -2.17 28.86 15.34
CA LYS A 45 -2.32 27.51 15.92
C LYS A 45 -1.04 26.99 16.58
N ILE A 46 0.12 27.40 16.07
CA ILE A 46 1.45 27.09 16.63
C ILE A 46 2.02 28.40 17.17
N GLY A 47 1.95 28.57 18.49
CA GLY A 47 2.42 29.76 19.19
C GLY A 47 3.92 29.71 19.45
N ASP A 48 4.39 28.61 20.03
CA ASP A 48 5.79 28.37 20.36
C ASP A 48 6.27 26.95 20.01
N ALA A 49 7.52 26.64 20.35
CA ALA A 49 8.10 25.32 20.10
C ALA A 49 7.46 24.21 20.94
N ARG A 50 6.86 24.51 22.10
CA ARG A 50 6.20 23.52 22.96
C ARG A 50 4.91 23.04 22.33
N ASP A 51 4.14 23.94 21.71
CA ASP A 51 2.94 23.58 20.96
C ASP A 51 3.26 22.56 19.86
N ALA A 52 4.33 22.81 19.12
CA ALA A 52 4.78 21.91 18.07
C ALA A 52 5.21 20.53 18.60
N ILE A 53 5.97 20.50 19.71
CA ILE A 53 6.31 19.23 20.38
C ILE A 53 5.03 18.51 20.84
N GLY A 54 4.04 19.25 21.34
CA GLY A 54 2.73 18.72 21.72
C GLY A 54 2.03 18.02 20.56
N PHE A 55 1.93 18.69 19.40
CA PHE A 55 1.34 18.10 18.19
C PHE A 55 2.13 16.88 17.68
N MET A 56 3.45 16.91 17.75
CA MET A 56 4.28 15.74 17.42
C MET A 56 4.00 14.58 18.37
N ALA A 57 3.88 14.82 19.68
CA ALA A 57 3.55 13.79 20.66
C ALA A 57 2.14 13.22 20.45
N GLU A 58 1.17 14.05 20.08
CA GLU A 58 -0.19 13.62 19.75
C GLU A 58 -0.21 12.71 18.51
N ALA A 59 0.51 13.08 17.45
CA ALA A 59 0.67 12.24 16.26
C ALA A 59 1.29 10.86 16.60
N ILE A 60 2.29 10.81 17.50
CA ILE A 60 2.87 9.54 17.95
C ILE A 60 1.86 8.69 18.75
N LYS A 61 1.00 9.32 19.56
CA LYS A 61 -0.06 8.59 20.30
C LYS A 61 -1.05 7.93 19.35
N GLU A 62 -1.43 8.60 18.25
CA GLU A 62 -2.29 8.01 17.22
C GLU A 62 -1.66 6.79 16.53
N LEU A 63 -0.33 6.75 16.43
CA LEU A 63 0.43 5.62 15.87
C LEU A 63 0.65 4.46 16.85
N ALA A 64 0.40 4.65 18.15
CA ALA A 64 0.72 3.65 19.17
C ALA A 64 0.08 2.26 18.92
N PRO A 65 -1.20 2.14 18.52
CA PRO A 65 -1.79 0.84 18.18
C PRO A 65 -1.07 0.14 17.02
N THR A 66 -0.67 0.91 16.00
CA THR A 66 0.08 0.40 14.84
C THR A 66 1.47 -0.09 15.25
N LEU A 67 2.15 0.59 16.18
CA LEU A 67 3.44 0.13 16.71
C LEU A 67 3.33 -1.20 17.45
N VAL A 68 2.27 -1.42 18.22
CA VAL A 68 2.00 -2.71 18.90
C VAL A 68 1.77 -3.82 17.87
N LEU A 69 1.02 -3.53 16.81
CA LEU A 69 0.81 -4.47 15.71
C LEU A 69 2.14 -4.81 15.00
N PHE A 70 2.95 -3.81 14.66
CA PHE A 70 4.26 -4.01 14.04
C PHE A 70 5.22 -4.78 14.94
N PHE A 71 5.15 -4.59 16.26
CA PHE A 71 5.90 -5.42 17.20
C PHE A 71 5.51 -6.90 17.04
N ALA A 72 4.22 -7.25 17.11
CA ALA A 72 3.77 -8.63 16.94
C ALA A 72 4.15 -9.23 15.57
N ILE A 73 3.96 -8.46 14.50
CA ILE A 73 4.36 -8.86 13.14
C ILE A 73 5.86 -9.09 13.06
N SER A 74 6.69 -8.20 13.64
CA SER A 74 8.15 -8.36 13.59
C SER A 74 8.63 -9.67 14.23
N GLN A 75 7.97 -10.10 15.31
CA GLN A 75 8.27 -11.38 15.96
C GLN A 75 7.82 -12.57 15.09
N PHE A 76 6.62 -12.49 14.51
CA PHE A 76 6.16 -13.49 13.55
C PHE A 76 7.12 -13.61 12.36
N LEU A 77 7.53 -12.49 11.74
CA LEU A 77 8.48 -12.48 10.62
C LEU A 77 9.83 -13.07 11.01
N ALA A 78 10.32 -12.77 12.21
CA ALA A 78 11.58 -13.31 12.71
C ALA A 78 11.51 -14.85 12.83
N TRP A 79 10.44 -15.40 13.41
CA TRP A 79 10.26 -16.86 13.51
C TRP A 79 9.97 -17.51 12.16
N PHE A 80 9.17 -16.87 11.32
CA PHE A 80 8.84 -17.35 9.98
C PHE A 80 10.07 -17.45 9.09
N LYS A 81 10.99 -16.47 9.20
CA LYS A 81 12.31 -16.50 8.56
C LYS A 81 13.21 -17.57 9.18
N TRP A 82 13.29 -17.63 10.51
CA TRP A 82 14.16 -18.60 11.20
C TRP A 82 13.78 -20.06 10.91
N THR A 83 12.49 -20.34 10.73
CA THR A 83 11.96 -21.68 10.42
C THR A 83 12.02 -22.03 8.94
N HIS A 84 12.43 -21.11 8.07
CA HIS A 84 12.39 -21.26 6.60
C HIS A 84 10.99 -21.58 6.03
N LEU A 85 9.92 -21.38 6.80
CA LEU A 85 8.55 -21.66 6.35
C LEU A 85 8.15 -20.77 5.17
N GLY A 86 8.57 -19.51 5.18
CA GLY A 86 8.31 -18.58 4.08
C GLY A 86 8.95 -19.02 2.77
N GLU A 87 10.21 -19.44 2.82
CA GLU A 87 10.93 -19.96 1.66
C GLU A 87 10.28 -21.25 1.15
N TRP A 88 9.92 -22.17 2.05
CA TRP A 88 9.27 -23.43 1.68
C TRP A 88 7.91 -23.20 1.02
N ILE A 89 7.07 -22.32 1.58
CA ILE A 89 5.76 -21.98 0.99
C ILE A 89 5.95 -21.25 -0.35
N ALA A 90 6.90 -20.33 -0.45
CA ALA A 90 7.15 -19.56 -1.66
C ALA A 90 7.60 -20.47 -2.82
N VAL A 91 8.56 -21.37 -2.56
CA VAL A 91 9.06 -22.33 -3.58
C VAL A 91 7.99 -23.35 -3.94
N GLY A 92 7.27 -23.90 -2.96
CA GLY A 92 6.17 -24.83 -3.22
C GLY A 92 5.04 -24.19 -4.03
N GLY A 93 4.70 -22.94 -3.69
CA GLY A 93 3.70 -22.16 -4.42
C GLY A 93 4.15 -21.79 -5.83
N SER A 94 5.40 -21.36 -6.01
CA SER A 94 5.93 -21.04 -7.35
C SER A 94 5.92 -22.26 -8.26
N HIS A 95 6.27 -23.46 -7.76
CA HIS A 95 6.17 -24.69 -8.55
C HIS A 95 4.73 -25.03 -8.96
N LEU A 96 3.73 -24.76 -8.12
CA LEU A 96 2.32 -24.93 -8.48
C LEU A 96 1.91 -23.93 -9.57
N LEU A 97 2.38 -22.68 -9.49
CA LEU A 97 2.12 -21.66 -10.50
C LEU A 97 2.80 -21.98 -11.83
N ASP A 98 4.07 -22.37 -11.81
CA ASP A 98 4.83 -22.75 -13.01
C ASP A 98 4.23 -23.97 -13.71
N SER A 99 3.89 -25.02 -12.94
CA SER A 99 3.33 -26.27 -13.49
C SER A 99 1.90 -26.12 -14.03
N SER A 100 1.17 -25.11 -13.58
CA SER A 100 -0.17 -24.79 -14.11
C SER A 100 -0.14 -23.95 -15.38
N GLY A 101 1.03 -23.46 -15.81
CA GLY A 101 1.17 -22.54 -16.94
C GLY A 101 0.58 -21.14 -16.66
N PHE A 102 0.36 -20.82 -15.38
CA PHE A 102 -0.33 -19.62 -14.94
C PHE A 102 0.70 -18.51 -14.69
N GLY A 103 1.00 -17.73 -15.73
CA GLY A 103 1.93 -16.60 -15.68
C GLY A 103 1.31 -15.30 -16.17
N GLY A 104 2.09 -14.21 -16.16
CA GLY A 104 1.69 -12.93 -16.76
C GLY A 104 0.38 -12.36 -16.20
N ILE A 105 -0.48 -11.86 -17.10
CA ILE A 105 -1.75 -11.20 -16.73
C ILE A 105 -2.69 -12.10 -15.92
N PRO A 106 -2.97 -13.37 -16.31
CA PRO A 106 -3.81 -14.26 -15.50
C PRO A 106 -3.39 -14.39 -14.03
N LEU A 107 -2.08 -14.47 -13.76
CA LEU A 107 -1.57 -14.56 -12.39
C LEU A 107 -1.80 -13.26 -11.61
N VAL A 108 -1.58 -12.12 -12.25
CA VAL A 108 -1.86 -10.80 -11.66
C VAL A 108 -3.35 -10.65 -11.33
N LEU A 109 -4.25 -11.09 -12.22
CA LEU A 109 -5.69 -11.08 -11.96
C LEU A 109 -6.08 -11.97 -10.78
N ALA A 110 -5.49 -13.16 -10.67
CA ALA A 110 -5.72 -14.03 -9.52
C ALA A 110 -5.24 -13.39 -8.21
N PHE A 111 -4.08 -12.72 -8.23
CA PHE A 111 -3.57 -11.98 -7.09
C PHE A 111 -4.48 -10.81 -6.69
N LEU A 112 -4.94 -10.01 -7.65
CA LEU A 112 -5.90 -8.91 -7.41
C LEU A 112 -7.21 -9.44 -6.81
N GLY A 113 -7.72 -10.57 -7.31
CA GLY A 113 -8.92 -11.22 -6.79
C GLY A 113 -8.74 -11.72 -5.35
N LEU A 114 -7.59 -12.31 -5.06
CA LEU A 114 -7.24 -12.77 -3.71
C LEU A 114 -7.18 -11.60 -2.72
N VAL A 115 -6.44 -10.53 -3.05
CA VAL A 115 -6.34 -9.33 -2.20
C VAL A 115 -7.73 -8.72 -1.98
N THR A 116 -8.52 -8.62 -3.05
CA THR A 116 -9.90 -8.11 -3.00
C THR A 116 -10.78 -8.92 -2.05
N LEU A 117 -10.66 -10.26 -2.06
CA LEU A 117 -11.38 -11.14 -1.15
C LEU A 117 -10.93 -10.96 0.31
N MET A 118 -9.62 -10.82 0.53
CA MET A 118 -9.05 -10.62 1.86
C MET A 118 -9.48 -9.27 2.48
N ASN A 119 -9.62 -8.21 1.68
CA ASN A 119 -10.09 -6.90 2.15
C ASN A 119 -11.47 -6.96 2.83
N LEU A 120 -12.31 -7.93 2.48
CA LEU A 120 -13.62 -8.09 3.12
C LEU A 120 -13.51 -8.49 4.59
N PHE A 121 -12.41 -9.17 4.96
CA PHE A 121 -12.13 -9.66 6.31
C PHE A 121 -11.13 -8.76 7.05
N ILE A 122 -10.10 -8.27 6.36
CA ILE A 122 -9.02 -7.47 6.93
C ILE A 122 -9.11 -6.06 6.37
N THR A 123 -9.62 -5.13 7.18
CA THR A 123 -9.89 -3.76 6.74
C THR A 123 -8.66 -2.84 6.77
N SER A 124 -7.60 -3.24 7.48
CA SER A 124 -6.34 -2.50 7.52
C SER A 124 -5.42 -3.00 6.43
N GLY A 125 -5.21 -2.19 5.38
CA GLY A 125 -4.29 -2.54 4.30
C GLY A 125 -2.85 -2.73 4.77
N SER A 126 -2.41 -1.98 5.79
CA SER A 126 -1.09 -2.20 6.38
C SER A 126 -0.97 -3.54 7.12
N ALA A 127 -2.03 -3.98 7.80
CA ALA A 127 -2.07 -5.26 8.48
C ALA A 127 -2.12 -6.42 7.47
N GLN A 128 -2.97 -6.31 6.46
CA GLN A 128 -3.10 -7.31 5.41
C GLN A 128 -1.80 -7.45 4.61
N TRP A 129 -1.19 -6.33 4.18
CA TRP A 129 0.09 -6.38 3.48
C TRP A 129 1.19 -7.03 4.33
N SER A 130 1.23 -6.76 5.63
CA SER A 130 2.21 -7.35 6.54
C SER A 130 2.09 -8.87 6.66
N LEU A 131 0.89 -9.43 6.46
CA LEU A 131 0.64 -10.87 6.43
C LEU A 131 0.94 -11.47 5.05
N MET A 132 0.59 -10.77 3.97
CA MET A 132 0.71 -11.28 2.60
C MET A 132 2.13 -11.15 2.04
N ALA A 133 2.79 -10.02 2.27
CA ALA A 133 4.08 -9.69 1.66
C ALA A 133 5.17 -10.76 1.87
N PRO A 134 5.35 -11.34 3.08
CA PRO A 134 6.39 -12.33 3.34
C PRO A 134 6.23 -13.64 2.55
N ILE A 135 5.03 -13.91 2.03
CA ILE A 135 4.69 -15.13 1.30
C ILE A 135 4.60 -14.82 -0.20
N PHE A 136 3.79 -13.85 -0.58
CA PHE A 136 3.47 -13.58 -1.98
C PHE A 136 4.56 -12.81 -2.72
N VAL A 137 5.32 -11.93 -2.04
CA VAL A 137 6.41 -11.22 -2.72
C VAL A 137 7.49 -12.21 -3.15
N PRO A 138 8.06 -13.06 -2.27
CA PRO A 138 9.05 -14.05 -2.70
C PRO A 138 8.50 -15.04 -3.73
N MET A 139 7.25 -15.50 -3.55
CA MET A 139 6.62 -16.44 -4.49
C MET A 139 6.50 -15.86 -5.90
N LEU A 140 6.03 -14.63 -6.04
CA LEU A 140 5.87 -13.98 -7.35
C LEU A 140 7.21 -13.55 -7.94
N MET A 141 8.21 -13.24 -7.11
CA MET A 141 9.59 -13.04 -7.58
C MET A 141 10.16 -14.29 -8.24
N LEU A 142 9.91 -15.48 -7.69
CA LEU A 142 10.38 -16.74 -8.27
C LEU A 142 9.75 -17.03 -9.65
N VAL A 143 8.57 -16.48 -9.92
CA VAL A 143 7.87 -16.56 -11.22
C VAL A 143 8.20 -15.35 -12.12
N GLY A 144 9.13 -14.49 -11.69
CA GLY A 144 9.72 -13.42 -12.50
C GLY A 144 9.11 -12.03 -12.33
N PHE A 145 8.25 -11.77 -11.33
CA PHE A 145 7.72 -10.43 -11.08
C PHE A 145 8.60 -9.60 -10.15
N GLU A 146 8.73 -8.32 -10.46
CA GLU A 146 9.45 -7.36 -9.62
C GLU A 146 8.67 -7.07 -8.32
N PRO A 147 9.29 -7.06 -7.13
CA PRO A 147 8.62 -6.77 -5.85
C PRO A 147 7.82 -5.48 -5.83
N ALA A 148 8.35 -4.42 -6.47
CA ALA A 148 7.67 -3.14 -6.58
C ALA A 148 6.36 -3.26 -7.39
N PHE A 149 6.34 -4.10 -8.41
CA PHE A 149 5.14 -4.40 -9.19
C PHE A 149 4.12 -5.18 -8.36
N VAL A 150 4.55 -6.20 -7.60
CA VAL A 150 3.66 -6.96 -6.70
C VAL A 150 3.02 -6.03 -5.66
N GLN A 151 3.79 -5.10 -5.09
CA GLN A 151 3.27 -4.10 -4.17
C GLN A 151 2.27 -3.16 -4.87
N ALA A 152 2.54 -2.73 -6.10
CA ALA A 152 1.60 -1.90 -6.86
C ALA A 152 0.28 -2.64 -7.11
N ALA A 153 0.34 -3.89 -7.59
CA ALA A 153 -0.83 -4.75 -7.79
C ALA A 153 -1.64 -4.93 -6.49
N TYR A 154 -0.96 -5.12 -5.36
CA TYR A 154 -1.60 -5.16 -4.05
C TYR A 154 -2.35 -3.87 -3.74
N ARG A 155 -1.71 -2.70 -3.91
CA ARG A 155 -2.32 -1.39 -3.59
C ARG A 155 -3.55 -1.11 -4.43
N ILE A 156 -3.54 -1.55 -5.69
CA ILE A 156 -4.68 -1.44 -6.59
C ILE A 156 -5.89 -2.21 -6.03
N ALA A 157 -5.71 -3.48 -5.70
CA ALA A 157 -6.79 -4.29 -5.13
C ALA A 157 -7.20 -3.83 -3.72
N ASP A 158 -6.25 -3.53 -2.84
CA ASP A 158 -6.47 -3.01 -1.47
C ASP A 158 -7.39 -1.78 -1.49
N SER A 159 -7.10 -0.81 -2.36
CA SER A 159 -7.89 0.44 -2.43
C SER A 159 -9.32 0.25 -2.95
N SER A 160 -9.57 -0.76 -3.77
CA SER A 160 -10.79 -0.86 -4.58
C SER A 160 -12.02 -1.28 -3.77
N THR A 161 -11.86 -2.12 -2.74
CA THR A 161 -13.00 -2.71 -2.00
C THR A 161 -13.14 -2.24 -0.54
N ASN A 162 -12.30 -1.30 -0.10
CA ASN A 162 -12.35 -0.73 1.25
C ASN A 162 -13.69 -0.05 1.61
N ILE A 163 -14.44 0.42 0.61
CA ILE A 163 -15.74 1.08 0.81
C ILE A 163 -16.91 0.10 1.04
N VAL A 164 -16.70 -1.19 0.77
CA VAL A 164 -17.78 -2.21 0.81
C VAL A 164 -17.85 -2.88 2.18
N THR A 165 -16.75 -2.95 2.91
CA THR A 165 -16.66 -3.77 4.12
C THR A 165 -17.37 -3.13 5.33
N PRO A 166 -18.42 -3.77 5.89
CA PRO A 166 -19.11 -3.25 7.07
C PRO A 166 -18.25 -3.38 8.34
N MET A 167 -17.14 -4.12 8.26
CA MET A 167 -16.15 -4.23 9.34
C MET A 167 -15.29 -2.98 9.47
N SER A 168 -15.36 -2.05 8.52
CA SER A 168 -14.62 -0.79 8.57
C SER A 168 -15.33 0.23 9.46
N PRO A 169 -14.65 0.87 10.42
CA PRO A 169 -15.22 1.98 11.19
C PRO A 169 -15.72 3.13 10.31
N TYR A 170 -15.07 3.35 9.15
CA TYR A 170 -15.49 4.36 8.19
C TYR A 170 -16.82 4.01 7.51
N PHE A 171 -17.12 2.73 7.31
CA PHE A 171 -18.41 2.31 6.78
C PHE A 171 -19.53 2.68 7.76
N SER A 172 -19.34 2.42 9.06
CA SER A 172 -20.29 2.80 10.11
C SER A 172 -20.49 4.32 10.18
N LEU A 173 -19.41 5.09 10.04
CA LEU A 173 -19.47 6.56 10.01
C LEU A 173 -20.24 7.07 8.77
N CYS A 174 -19.97 6.52 7.59
CA CYS A 174 -20.69 6.84 6.36
C CYS A 174 -22.19 6.51 6.49
N LEU A 175 -22.53 5.38 7.09
CA LEU A 175 -23.93 5.01 7.34
C LEU A 175 -24.62 6.03 8.25
N ALA A 176 -23.96 6.47 9.33
CA ALA A 176 -24.49 7.50 10.22
C ALA A 176 -24.72 8.84 9.50
N PHE A 177 -23.87 9.20 8.53
CA PHE A 177 -24.10 10.37 7.68
C PHE A 177 -25.25 10.17 6.70
N LEU A 178 -25.36 8.99 6.08
CA LEU A 178 -26.47 8.65 5.17
C LEU A 178 -27.82 8.72 5.89
N GLN A 179 -27.89 8.23 7.12
CA GLN A 179 -29.09 8.25 7.95
C GLN A 179 -29.60 9.66 8.30
N ARG A 180 -28.75 10.70 8.16
CA ARG A 180 -29.20 12.10 8.28
C ARG A 180 -30.12 12.53 7.14
N TYR A 181 -29.95 11.94 5.96
CA TYR A 181 -30.72 12.25 4.76
C TYR A 181 -31.80 11.18 4.48
N GLN A 182 -31.50 9.91 4.77
CA GLN A 182 -32.40 8.78 4.57
C GLN A 182 -32.49 7.95 5.86
N LYS A 183 -33.49 8.24 6.70
CA LYS A 183 -33.62 7.66 8.05
C LYS A 183 -33.70 6.13 8.07
N ASP A 184 -34.28 5.54 7.04
CA ASP A 184 -34.45 4.08 6.92
C ASP A 184 -33.23 3.38 6.28
N ALA A 185 -32.15 4.10 5.99
CA ALA A 185 -30.95 3.52 5.41
C ALA A 185 -30.26 2.57 6.40
N GLY A 186 -30.07 1.33 5.97
CA GLY A 186 -29.33 0.31 6.72
C GLY A 186 -28.01 -0.06 6.05
N ILE A 187 -27.32 -1.04 6.62
CA ILE A 187 -26.08 -1.60 6.07
C ILE A 187 -26.29 -2.06 4.62
N GLY A 188 -27.42 -2.72 4.34
CA GLY A 188 -27.75 -3.17 2.99
C GLY A 188 -27.97 -2.03 1.99
N THR A 189 -28.53 -0.90 2.43
CA THR A 189 -28.71 0.31 1.61
C THR A 189 -27.38 0.92 1.24
N LEU A 190 -26.46 1.07 2.22
CA LEU A 190 -25.14 1.60 1.94
C LEU A 190 -24.33 0.63 1.06
N ALA A 191 -24.35 -0.67 1.38
CA ALA A 191 -23.65 -1.70 0.61
C ALA A 191 -24.12 -1.76 -0.85
N SER A 192 -25.42 -1.67 -1.12
CA SER A 192 -25.95 -1.67 -2.49
C SER A 192 -25.54 -0.42 -3.28
N MET A 193 -25.27 0.70 -2.60
CA MET A 193 -24.73 1.91 -3.23
C MET A 193 -23.22 1.82 -3.46
N THR A 194 -22.46 1.20 -2.53
CA THR A 194 -20.99 1.15 -2.60
C THR A 194 -20.45 0.01 -3.45
N ILE A 195 -21.13 -1.14 -3.51
CA ILE A 195 -20.68 -2.31 -4.29
C ILE A 195 -20.51 -1.97 -5.78
N PRO A 196 -21.47 -1.33 -6.47
CA PRO A 196 -21.30 -0.97 -7.88
C PRO A 196 -20.11 -0.03 -8.12
N VAL A 197 -19.89 0.91 -7.19
CA VAL A 197 -18.76 1.86 -7.25
C VAL A 197 -17.44 1.11 -7.08
N ALA A 198 -17.35 0.22 -6.08
CA ALA A 198 -16.15 -0.57 -5.82
C ALA A 198 -15.80 -1.49 -7.00
N LEU A 199 -16.80 -2.16 -7.58
CA LEU A 199 -16.60 -3.01 -8.76
C LEU A 199 -16.19 -2.20 -9.98
N GLY A 200 -16.82 -1.05 -10.23
CA GLY A 200 -16.44 -0.16 -11.32
C GLY A 200 -14.99 0.35 -11.16
N PHE A 201 -14.62 0.75 -9.94
CA PHE A 201 -13.27 1.19 -9.63
C PHE A 201 -12.26 0.06 -9.82
N LEU A 202 -12.52 -1.14 -9.26
CA LEU A 202 -11.68 -2.33 -9.42
C LEU A 202 -11.46 -2.68 -10.89
N LEU A 203 -12.53 -2.68 -11.70
CA LEU A 203 -12.45 -2.97 -13.13
C LEU A 203 -11.60 -1.93 -13.86
N CYS A 204 -11.84 -0.63 -13.65
CA CYS A 204 -11.05 0.43 -14.27
C CYS A 204 -9.57 0.34 -13.90
N TRP A 205 -9.26 0.09 -12.62
CA TRP A 205 -7.90 -0.02 -12.13
C TRP A 205 -7.20 -1.28 -12.64
N THR A 206 -7.93 -2.38 -12.75
CA THR A 206 -7.43 -3.64 -13.31
C THR A 206 -7.11 -3.48 -14.80
N LEU A 207 -8.01 -2.85 -15.56
CA LEU A 207 -7.76 -2.54 -16.98
C LEU A 207 -6.57 -1.61 -17.16
N PHE A 208 -6.44 -0.60 -16.29
CA PHE A 208 -5.27 0.28 -16.28
C PHE A 208 -3.97 -0.50 -16.01
N LEU A 209 -3.97 -1.41 -15.03
CA LEU A 209 -2.80 -2.25 -14.74
C LEU A 209 -2.45 -3.16 -15.93
N ILE A 210 -3.45 -3.79 -16.56
CA ILE A 210 -3.24 -4.61 -17.76
C ILE A 210 -2.63 -3.77 -18.89
N LEU A 211 -3.20 -2.59 -19.17
CA LEU A 211 -2.67 -1.69 -20.19
C LEU A 211 -1.22 -1.29 -19.88
N TRP A 212 -0.91 -1.02 -18.61
CA TRP A 212 0.44 -0.71 -18.17
C TRP A 212 1.41 -1.87 -18.40
N MET A 213 0.95 -3.11 -18.16
CA MET A 213 1.71 -4.32 -18.42
C MET A 213 1.97 -4.55 -19.91
N GLU A 214 0.96 -4.39 -20.75
CA GLU A 214 1.06 -4.54 -22.21
C GLU A 214 1.99 -3.49 -22.83
N LEU A 215 2.01 -2.27 -22.28
CA LEU A 215 2.93 -1.23 -22.70
C LEU A 215 4.35 -1.41 -22.17
N GLY A 216 4.58 -2.39 -21.28
CA GLY A 216 5.90 -2.66 -20.69
C GLY A 216 6.47 -1.48 -19.89
N LEU A 217 5.61 -0.63 -19.34
CA LEU A 217 6.05 0.60 -18.68
C LEU A 217 6.68 0.29 -17.31
N PRO A 218 7.82 0.93 -16.97
CA PRO A 218 8.46 0.73 -15.68
C PRO A 218 7.54 1.19 -14.53
N ILE A 219 7.53 0.44 -13.43
CA ILE A 219 6.69 0.76 -12.26
C ILE A 219 7.30 1.87 -11.39
N ALA A 220 8.62 2.00 -11.43
CA ALA A 220 9.37 3.09 -10.83
C ALA A 220 10.60 3.42 -11.69
N PRO A 221 11.26 4.58 -11.49
CA PRO A 221 12.46 4.92 -12.23
C PRO A 221 13.53 3.82 -12.12
N GLY A 222 13.87 3.19 -13.24
CA GLY A 222 14.82 2.08 -13.32
C GLY A 222 14.34 0.76 -12.73
N VAL A 223 13.03 0.59 -12.54
CA VAL A 223 12.42 -0.65 -12.02
C VAL A 223 11.34 -1.10 -13.00
N GLY A 224 11.58 -2.24 -13.64
CA GLY A 224 10.67 -2.87 -14.60
C GLY A 224 9.45 -3.53 -13.95
N LEU A 225 8.70 -4.27 -14.76
CA LEU A 225 7.56 -5.09 -14.30
C LEU A 225 8.00 -6.51 -13.91
N TYR A 226 9.01 -7.01 -14.61
CA TYR A 226 9.58 -8.34 -14.45
C TYR A 226 11.04 -8.22 -13.99
N LEU A 227 11.51 -9.25 -13.30
CA LEU A 227 12.93 -9.43 -12.98
C LEU A 227 13.67 -9.86 -14.26
N ASP A 228 14.80 -9.21 -14.54
CA ASP A 228 15.72 -9.55 -15.64
C ASP A 228 16.52 -10.84 -15.37
#